data_AF-A0A256YLA9-F1
#
_entry.id   AF-A0A256YLA9-F1
#
_cell.length_a   1.000
_cell.length_b   1.000
_cell.length_c   1.000
_cell.angle_alpha   90.00
_cell.angle_beta   90.00
_cell.angle_gamma   90.00
#
_symmetry.space_group_name_H-M   'P 1'
#
loop_
_entity.id
_entity.type
_entity.pdbx_description
1 polymer ?
#
loop_
_entity_poly.entity_id
_entity_poly.type
_entity_poly.pdbx_seq_one_letter_code
_entity_poly.pdbx_strand_id
1 'polypeptide(L)'
;MLDKVKMKLNKNKKAQIAEGLLWIARIFFLIVPLILAIAFFVNNFVMHYDVTKTEAFILSERADTCFSQESGVIDLNKFNSDELEKCYSFKPDEAAIKLTLTFSDQSKSEAVGKTDLFPLCGIKQGHVPYCNDFRKYILVKSGNEFYPGALDINIALIK
;
A
#
# COMPACT_ATOMS: atom_id res chain seq x y z
N MET A 1 -21.75 -50.26 52.32
CA MET A 1 -22.34 -49.79 51.03
C MET A 1 -21.74 -48.44 50.56
N LEU A 2 -21.47 -47.48 51.45
CA LEU A 2 -20.90 -46.18 51.08
C LEU A 2 -19.54 -46.23 50.37
N ASP A 3 -18.64 -47.15 50.75
CA ASP A 3 -17.29 -47.21 50.16
C ASP A 3 -17.29 -47.63 48.68
N LYS A 4 -18.21 -48.51 48.28
CA LYS A 4 -18.38 -48.89 46.87
C LYS A 4 -18.91 -47.73 46.02
N VAL A 5 -19.72 -46.85 46.61
CA VAL A 5 -20.26 -45.64 45.94
C VAL A 5 -19.18 -44.57 45.80
N LYS A 6 -18.39 -44.31 46.86
CA LYS A 6 -17.24 -43.39 46.81
C LYS A 6 -16.19 -43.84 45.79
N MET A 7 -15.89 -45.13 45.71
CA MET A 7 -14.90 -45.66 44.77
C MET A 7 -15.35 -45.56 43.30
N LYS A 8 -16.66 -45.75 43.02
CA LYS A 8 -17.24 -45.53 41.68
C LYS A 8 -17.24 -44.05 41.28
N LEU A 9 -17.60 -43.14 42.19
CA LEU A 9 -17.56 -41.69 41.95
C LEU A 9 -16.15 -41.17 41.64
N ASN A 10 -15.14 -41.69 42.34
CA ASN A 10 -13.75 -41.27 42.14
C ASN A 10 -13.16 -41.81 40.82
N LYS A 11 -13.56 -43.01 40.37
CA LYS A 11 -13.21 -43.54 39.04
C LYS A 11 -13.84 -42.72 37.92
N ASN A 12 -15.11 -42.32 38.04
CA ASN A 12 -15.80 -41.51 37.03
C ASN A 12 -15.19 -40.10 36.91
N LYS A 13 -14.80 -39.46 38.03
CA LYS A 13 -14.09 -38.17 37.99
C LYS A 13 -12.73 -38.26 37.31
N LYS A 14 -11.93 -39.30 37.59
CA LYS A 14 -10.63 -39.50 36.92
C LYS A 14 -10.78 -39.79 35.42
N ALA A 15 -11.80 -40.56 35.03
CA ALA A 15 -12.10 -40.84 33.63
C ALA A 15 -12.51 -39.56 32.87
N GLN A 16 -13.36 -38.71 33.45
CA GLN A 16 -13.75 -37.42 32.86
C GLN A 16 -12.57 -36.44 32.71
N ILE A 17 -11.65 -36.41 33.67
CA ILE A 17 -10.43 -35.59 33.58
C ILE A 17 -9.50 -36.11 32.48
N ALA A 18 -9.36 -37.44 32.34
CA ALA A 18 -8.56 -38.06 31.30
C ALA A 18 -9.15 -37.83 29.89
N GLU A 19 -10.47 -37.92 29.72
CA GLU A 19 -11.14 -37.55 28.47
C GLU A 19 -10.95 -36.07 28.16
N GLY A 20 -11.13 -35.17 29.13
CA GLY A 20 -10.91 -33.73 28.95
C GLY A 20 -9.48 -33.40 28.49
N LEU A 21 -8.47 -34.03 29.08
CA LEU A 21 -7.06 -33.90 28.67
C LEU A 21 -6.80 -34.39 27.24
N LEU A 22 -7.44 -35.50 26.83
CA LEU A 22 -7.35 -36.02 25.47
C LEU A 22 -7.99 -35.07 24.45
N TRP A 23 -9.09 -34.39 24.80
CA TRP A 23 -9.70 -33.38 23.93
C TRP A 23 -8.83 -32.13 23.77
N ILE A 24 -8.19 -31.67 24.84
CA ILE A 24 -7.24 -30.54 24.77
C ILE A 24 -6.07 -30.87 23.84
N ALA A 25 -5.50 -32.07 23.97
CA ALA A 25 -4.41 -32.51 23.10
C ALA A 25 -4.83 -32.60 21.62
N ARG A 26 -6.05 -33.07 21.32
CA ARG A 26 -6.59 -33.13 19.95
C ARG A 26 -6.79 -31.75 19.34
N ILE A 27 -7.28 -30.79 20.13
CA ILE A 27 -7.45 -29.40 19.70
C ILE A 27 -6.09 -28.77 19.41
N PHE A 28 -5.11 -28.98 20.29
CA PHE A 28 -3.73 -28.51 20.06
C PHE A 28 -3.13 -29.09 18.77
N PHE A 29 -3.35 -30.38 18.50
CA PHE A 29 -2.84 -31.05 17.31
C PHE A 29 -3.46 -30.52 16.00
N LEU A 30 -4.65 -29.89 16.07
CA LEU A 30 -5.27 -29.22 14.92
C LEU A 30 -4.85 -27.75 14.79
N ILE A 31 -4.79 -27.03 15.92
CA ILE A 31 -4.50 -25.59 15.92
C ILE A 31 -3.02 -25.31 15.61
N VAL A 32 -2.08 -26.09 16.16
CA VAL A 32 -0.65 -25.86 15.94
C VAL A 32 -0.25 -25.94 14.46
N PRO A 33 -0.59 -27.00 13.68
CA PRO A 33 -0.26 -27.04 12.27
C PRO A 33 -0.99 -25.97 11.46
N LEU A 34 -2.21 -25.57 11.86
CA LEU A 34 -2.92 -24.47 11.22
C LEU A 34 -2.19 -23.13 11.41
N ILE A 35 -1.74 -22.84 12.64
CA ILE A 35 -0.95 -21.64 12.93
C ILE A 35 0.38 -21.67 12.17
N LEU A 36 1.06 -22.82 12.14
CA LEU A 36 2.31 -22.98 11.39
C LEU A 36 2.11 -22.80 9.88
N ALA A 37 1.01 -23.32 9.32
CA ALA A 37 0.67 -23.14 7.92
C ALA A 37 0.39 -21.67 7.58
N ILE A 38 -0.36 -20.96 8.44
CA ILE A 38 -0.60 -19.52 8.28
C ILE A 38 0.70 -18.73 8.38
N ALA A 39 1.53 -18.99 9.39
CA ALA A 39 2.82 -18.33 9.56
C ALA A 39 3.75 -18.57 8.36
N PHE A 40 3.80 -19.80 7.85
CA PHE A 40 4.55 -20.15 6.65
C PHE A 40 4.03 -19.40 5.42
N PHE A 41 2.71 -19.33 5.23
CA PHE A 41 2.11 -18.57 4.12
C PHE A 41 2.42 -17.07 4.21
N VAL A 42 2.26 -16.47 5.39
CA VAL A 42 2.57 -15.03 5.59
C VAL A 42 4.05 -14.75 5.34
N ASN A 43 4.94 -15.57 5.89
CA ASN A 43 6.38 -15.39 5.75
C ASN A 43 6.87 -15.55 4.30
N ASN A 44 6.32 -16.49 3.54
CA ASN A 44 6.79 -16.77 2.18
C ASN A 44 6.09 -15.92 1.11
N PHE A 45 4.81 -15.61 1.26
CA PHE A 45 4.03 -14.94 0.21
C PHE A 45 3.82 -13.45 0.47
N VAL A 46 3.54 -13.05 1.71
CA VAL A 46 3.20 -11.65 2.02
C VAL A 46 4.47 -10.80 2.18
N MET A 47 5.53 -11.33 2.80
CA MET A 47 6.77 -10.59 3.00
C MET A 47 7.66 -10.46 1.75
N HIS A 48 7.34 -11.14 0.66
CA HIS A 48 8.14 -11.11 -0.58
C HIS A 48 7.43 -10.44 -1.76
N TYR A 49 6.18 -10.00 -1.59
CA TYR A 49 5.51 -9.27 -2.64
C TYR A 49 6.02 -7.83 -2.67
N ASP A 50 6.82 -7.53 -3.69
CA ASP A 50 7.21 -6.16 -3.99
C ASP A 50 5.99 -5.38 -4.51
N VAL A 51 5.29 -4.73 -3.59
CA VAL A 51 4.14 -3.86 -3.88
C VAL A 51 4.53 -2.48 -4.42
N THR A 52 5.82 -2.15 -4.52
CA THR A 52 6.28 -0.80 -4.86
C THR A 52 5.86 -0.38 -6.27
N LYS A 53 5.75 -1.34 -7.21
CA LYS A 53 5.17 -1.09 -8.54
C LYS A 53 3.69 -0.71 -8.48
N THR A 54 2.93 -1.44 -7.65
CA THR A 54 1.49 -1.21 -7.46
C THR A 54 1.24 0.11 -6.75
N GLU A 55 2.05 0.45 -5.74
CA GLU A 55 2.02 1.74 -5.04
C GLU A 55 2.29 2.90 -5.99
N ALA A 56 3.36 2.82 -6.81
CA ALA A 56 3.66 3.82 -7.82
C ALA A 56 2.51 3.99 -8.83
N PHE A 57 1.89 2.90 -9.26
CA PHE A 57 0.73 2.94 -10.15
C PHE A 57 -0.48 3.63 -9.49
N ILE A 58 -0.83 3.27 -8.25
CA ILE A 58 -1.95 3.88 -7.51
C ILE A 58 -1.70 5.38 -7.30
N LEU A 59 -0.47 5.79 -6.99
CA LEU A 59 -0.10 7.19 -6.86
C LEU A 59 -0.27 7.93 -8.20
N SER A 60 0.13 7.32 -9.32
CA SER A 60 -0.06 7.91 -10.65
C SER A 60 -1.55 8.07 -11.04
N GLU A 61 -2.41 7.17 -10.57
CA GLU A 61 -3.86 7.29 -10.76
C GLU A 61 -4.44 8.46 -9.96
N ARG A 62 -3.98 8.64 -8.70
CA ARG A 62 -4.41 9.77 -7.87
C ARG A 62 -4.00 11.13 -8.42
N ALA A 63 -2.85 11.22 -9.11
CA ALA A 63 -2.35 12.47 -9.69
C ALA A 63 -3.37 13.16 -10.61
N ASP A 64 -4.07 12.38 -11.44
CA ASP A 64 -5.07 12.89 -12.38
C ASP A 64 -6.27 13.44 -11.60
N THR A 65 -6.77 12.66 -10.64
CA THR A 65 -7.93 13.06 -9.83
C THR A 65 -7.67 14.29 -8.96
N CYS A 66 -6.42 14.52 -8.55
CA CYS A 66 -6.06 15.58 -7.62
C CYS A 66 -6.37 16.99 -8.14
N PHE A 67 -6.08 17.23 -9.42
CA PHE A 67 -6.28 18.54 -10.04
C PHE A 67 -7.48 18.58 -10.96
N SER A 68 -8.21 17.46 -11.05
CA SER A 68 -9.32 17.33 -11.97
C SER A 68 -10.55 18.13 -11.51
N GLN A 69 -11.18 18.84 -12.45
CA GLN A 69 -12.55 19.32 -12.27
C GLN A 69 -13.56 18.23 -12.68
N GLU A 70 -13.23 17.50 -13.74
CA GLU A 70 -13.90 16.30 -14.26
C GLU A 70 -12.82 15.32 -14.73
N SER A 71 -13.13 14.03 -14.86
CA SER A 71 -12.14 13.01 -15.27
C SER A 71 -11.44 13.41 -16.58
N GLY A 72 -10.10 13.49 -16.54
CA GLY A 72 -9.28 13.89 -17.69
C GLY A 72 -9.19 15.39 -17.97
N VAL A 73 -9.76 16.26 -17.11
CA VAL A 73 -9.71 17.72 -17.24
C VAL A 73 -9.05 18.36 -16.02
N ILE A 74 -7.83 18.89 -16.19
CA ILE A 74 -7.07 19.57 -15.13
C ILE A 74 -7.36 21.07 -15.11
N ASP A 75 -7.68 21.60 -13.94
CA ASP A 75 -7.79 23.04 -13.69
C ASP A 75 -6.41 23.64 -13.36
N LEU A 76 -5.89 24.49 -14.25
CA LEU A 76 -4.57 25.09 -14.10
C LEU A 76 -4.43 25.93 -12.82
N ASN A 77 -5.53 26.51 -12.33
CA ASN A 77 -5.51 27.31 -11.10
C ASN A 77 -5.31 26.45 -9.84
N LYS A 78 -5.70 25.18 -9.91
CA LYS A 78 -5.52 24.22 -8.81
C LYS A 78 -4.18 23.50 -8.86
N PHE A 79 -3.46 23.57 -9.99
CA PHE A 79 -2.16 22.93 -10.16
C PHE A 79 -1.08 23.67 -9.37
N ASN A 80 -0.95 23.36 -8.08
CA ASN A 80 0.04 23.91 -7.16
C ASN A 80 0.49 22.85 -6.13
N SER A 81 1.65 23.08 -5.49
CA SER A 81 2.23 22.19 -4.48
C SER A 81 1.33 21.92 -3.28
N ASP A 82 0.53 22.89 -2.86
CA ASP A 82 -0.30 22.77 -1.65
C ASP A 82 -1.48 21.81 -1.88
N GLU A 83 -2.13 21.90 -3.03
CA GLU A 83 -3.16 20.94 -3.45
C GLU A 83 -2.55 19.56 -3.73
N LEU A 84 -1.35 19.52 -4.32
CA LEU A 84 -0.60 18.29 -4.51
C LEU A 84 -0.38 17.59 -3.16
N GLU A 85 0.08 18.31 -2.14
CA GLU A 85 0.34 17.76 -0.80
C GLU A 85 -0.94 17.26 -0.13
N LYS A 86 -2.06 17.99 -0.25
CA LYS A 86 -3.35 17.56 0.30
C LYS A 86 -3.86 16.25 -0.31
N CYS A 87 -3.67 16.06 -1.61
CA CYS A 87 -4.11 14.84 -2.29
C CYS A 87 -3.30 13.61 -1.91
N TYR A 88 -2.08 13.81 -1.44
CA TYR A 88 -1.15 12.74 -1.18
C TYR A 88 -0.95 12.53 0.31
N SER A 89 -1.60 11.50 0.84
CA SER A 89 -1.43 11.06 2.23
C SER A 89 -0.23 10.12 2.39
N PHE A 90 0.98 10.54 1.99
CA PHE A 90 2.21 9.81 2.30
C PHE A 90 3.10 10.64 3.23
N LYS A 91 3.95 9.99 4.04
CA LYS A 91 4.90 10.76 4.83
C LYS A 91 5.98 11.35 3.92
N PRO A 92 6.36 12.64 4.07
CA PRO A 92 7.28 13.32 3.15
C PRO A 92 8.63 12.61 2.94
N ASP A 93 9.01 11.74 3.88
CA ASP A 93 10.22 10.96 3.91
C ASP A 93 10.15 9.58 3.22
N GLU A 94 8.97 9.15 2.78
CA GLU A 94 8.74 7.83 2.16
C GLU A 94 8.67 7.91 0.62
N ALA A 95 8.28 9.05 0.05
CA ALA A 95 8.10 9.21 -1.38
C ALA A 95 8.36 10.65 -1.86
N ALA A 96 8.60 10.79 -3.16
CA ALA A 96 8.57 12.06 -3.86
C ALA A 96 7.81 11.93 -5.17
N ILE A 97 7.01 12.96 -5.49
CA ILE A 97 6.21 13.02 -6.70
C ILE A 97 6.49 14.35 -7.37
N LYS A 98 6.81 14.32 -8.66
CA LYS A 98 6.98 15.49 -9.52
C LYS A 98 6.04 15.38 -10.70
N LEU A 99 5.12 16.32 -10.79
CA LEU A 99 4.21 16.49 -11.90
C LEU A 99 4.73 17.57 -12.82
N THR A 100 4.67 17.33 -14.13
CA THR A 100 4.99 18.31 -15.15
C THR A 100 3.86 18.34 -16.15
N LEU A 101 3.12 19.45 -16.15
CA LEU A 101 2.03 19.72 -17.06
C LEU A 101 2.56 20.50 -18.26
N THR A 102 2.38 19.97 -19.46
CA THR A 102 2.80 20.61 -20.72
C THR A 102 1.58 20.85 -21.60
N PHE A 103 1.35 22.09 -22.01
CA PHE A 103 0.21 22.51 -22.84
C PHE A 103 0.57 23.78 -23.61
N SER A 104 0.11 23.91 -24.86
CA SER A 104 0.28 25.13 -25.68
C SER A 104 1.68 25.75 -25.62
N ASP A 105 2.72 24.93 -25.81
CA ASP A 105 4.15 25.28 -25.74
C ASP A 105 4.64 25.80 -24.37
N GLN A 106 3.82 25.72 -23.33
CA GLN A 106 4.16 26.03 -21.95
C GLN A 106 4.35 24.75 -21.13
N SER A 107 5.18 24.84 -20.10
CA SER A 107 5.34 23.77 -19.11
C SER A 107 5.28 24.33 -17.70
N LYS A 108 4.56 23.66 -16.82
CA LYS A 108 4.46 23.96 -15.40
C LYS A 108 4.77 22.70 -14.60
N SER A 109 5.67 22.79 -13.62
CA SER A 109 6.04 21.65 -12.78
C SER A 109 5.75 21.94 -11.31
N GLU A 110 5.20 20.94 -10.63
CA GLU A 110 4.95 20.96 -9.19
C GLU A 110 5.50 19.68 -8.59
N ALA A 111 6.04 19.74 -7.37
CA ALA A 111 6.61 18.58 -6.71
C ALA A 111 6.38 18.60 -5.20
N VAL A 112 6.25 17.42 -4.61
CA VAL A 112 6.07 17.20 -3.16
C VAL A 112 6.95 16.06 -2.67
N GLY A 113 7.28 16.10 -1.37
CA GLY A 113 8.14 15.11 -0.71
C GLY A 113 9.63 15.36 -0.92
N LYS A 114 10.44 14.31 -0.76
CA LYS A 114 11.91 14.33 -0.91
C LYS A 114 12.36 14.42 -2.37
N THR A 115 12.23 15.60 -2.98
CA THR A 115 12.60 15.83 -4.39
C THR A 115 14.09 15.62 -4.70
N ASP A 116 14.95 15.58 -3.67
CA ASP A 116 16.36 15.16 -3.72
C ASP A 116 16.56 13.69 -4.17
N LEU A 117 15.47 12.91 -4.23
CA LEU A 117 15.45 11.56 -4.76
C LEU A 117 15.49 11.47 -6.29
N PHE A 118 14.98 12.47 -7.01
CA PHE A 118 14.89 12.40 -8.47
C PHE A 118 16.25 12.27 -9.19
N PRO A 119 17.33 12.97 -8.76
CA PRO A 119 18.66 12.74 -9.29
C PRO A 119 19.18 11.30 -9.10
N LEU A 120 18.77 10.64 -8.00
CA LEU A 120 19.16 9.26 -7.71
C LEU A 120 18.51 8.26 -8.65
N CYS A 121 17.34 8.59 -9.24
CA CYS A 121 16.70 7.79 -10.28
C CYS A 121 17.58 7.58 -11.53
N GLY A 122 18.57 8.45 -11.76
CA GLY A 122 19.51 8.32 -12.88
C GLY A 122 20.64 7.31 -12.65
N ILE A 123 20.84 6.85 -11.42
CA ILE A 123 21.97 5.99 -11.04
C ILE A 123 21.51 4.52 -11.06
N LYS A 124 21.76 3.83 -12.18
CA LYS A 124 21.30 2.44 -12.42
C LYS A 124 21.91 1.36 -11.51
N GLN A 125 22.77 1.70 -10.56
CA GLN A 125 23.45 0.72 -9.72
C GLN A 125 23.11 0.90 -8.24
N GLY A 126 22.22 0.03 -7.76
CA GLY A 126 22.33 -0.50 -6.40
C GLY A 126 21.36 0.04 -5.35
N HIS A 127 20.85 1.26 -5.40
CA HIS A 127 20.10 1.81 -4.27
C HIS A 127 18.77 2.46 -4.65
N VAL A 128 17.76 2.12 -3.83
CA VAL A 128 16.57 2.90 -3.48
C VAL A 128 16.86 4.40 -3.68
N PRO A 129 16.00 5.15 -4.40
CA PRO A 129 14.56 4.92 -4.59
C PRO A 129 14.16 4.11 -5.83
N TYR A 130 13.01 3.44 -5.76
CA TYR A 130 12.31 2.93 -6.94
C TYR A 130 11.70 4.09 -7.71
N CYS A 131 12.07 4.24 -8.99
CA CYS A 131 11.61 5.35 -9.82
C CYS A 131 10.73 4.86 -10.96
N ASN A 132 9.65 5.59 -11.21
CA ASN A 132 8.75 5.28 -12.31
C ASN A 132 8.15 6.56 -12.90
N ASP A 133 8.05 6.57 -14.23
CA ASP A 133 7.57 7.71 -15.00
C ASP A 133 6.31 7.30 -15.75
N PHE A 134 5.25 8.08 -15.58
CA PHE A 134 3.99 7.90 -16.27
C PHE A 134 3.66 9.15 -17.07
N ARG A 135 3.10 8.97 -18.26
CA ARG A 135 2.57 10.07 -19.08
C ARG A 135 1.08 9.88 -19.29
N LYS A 136 0.30 10.90 -18.98
CA LYS A 136 -1.15 10.96 -19.26
C LYS A 136 -1.44 12.10 -20.23
N TYR A 137 -2.35 11.87 -21.17
CA TYR A 137 -2.85 12.92 -22.07
C TYR A 137 -4.19 13.41 -21.53
N ILE A 138 -4.32 14.72 -21.38
CA ILE A 138 -5.40 15.37 -20.64
C ILE A 138 -5.80 16.69 -21.29
N LEU A 139 -6.94 17.24 -20.88
CA LEU A 139 -7.35 18.59 -21.22
C LEU A 139 -6.98 19.55 -20.08
N VAL A 140 -6.36 20.68 -20.42
CA VAL A 140 -6.00 21.73 -19.46
C VAL A 140 -6.97 22.88 -19.62
N LYS A 141 -7.67 23.21 -18.54
CA LYS A 141 -8.55 24.38 -18.47
C LYS A 141 -7.76 25.58 -17.97
N SER A 142 -7.68 26.62 -18.81
CA SER A 142 -7.09 27.91 -18.46
C SER A 142 -8.13 29.01 -18.68
N GLY A 143 -8.71 29.52 -17.58
CA GLY A 143 -9.88 30.40 -17.66
C GLY A 143 -11.11 29.68 -18.24
N ASN A 144 -11.59 30.17 -19.39
CA ASN A 144 -12.74 29.59 -20.12
C ASN A 144 -12.33 28.73 -21.33
N GLU A 145 -11.04 28.53 -21.57
CA GLU A 145 -10.53 27.79 -22.73
C GLU A 145 -9.93 26.45 -22.32
N PHE A 146 -9.97 25.50 -23.26
CA PHE A 146 -9.44 24.14 -23.09
C PHE A 146 -8.31 23.89 -24.07
N TYR A 147 -7.21 23.35 -23.56
CA TYR A 147 -6.01 23.06 -24.32
C TYR A 147 -5.64 21.58 -24.18
N PRO A 148 -5.32 20.88 -25.28
CA PRO A 148 -4.73 19.56 -25.17
C PRO A 148 -3.37 19.66 -24.49
N GLY A 149 -3.09 18.74 -23.56
CA GLY A 149 -1.83 18.72 -22.83
C GLY A 149 -1.40 17.32 -22.43
N ALA A 150 -0.20 17.25 -21.87
CA ALA A 150 0.37 16.05 -21.30
C ALA A 150 0.77 16.31 -19.84
N LEU A 151 0.42 15.37 -18.96
CA LEU A 151 0.87 15.31 -17.59
C LEU A 151 1.93 14.21 -17.46
N ASP A 152 3.17 14.63 -17.25
CA ASP A 152 4.27 13.75 -16.90
C ASP A 152 4.35 13.62 -15.38
N ILE A 153 4.21 12.40 -14.88
CA ILE A 153 4.17 12.04 -13.46
C ILE A 153 5.43 11.23 -13.17
N ASN A 154 6.37 11.80 -12.43
CA ASN A 154 7.58 11.11 -11.99
C ASN A 154 7.42 10.78 -10.51
N ILE A 155 7.61 9.53 -10.13
CA ILE A 155 7.43 9.04 -8.77
C ILE A 155 8.72 8.35 -8.33
N ALA A 156 9.22 8.74 -7.16
CA ALA A 156 10.34 8.10 -6.48
C ALA A 156 9.89 7.57 -5.11
N LEU A 157 10.03 6.27 -4.86
CA LEU A 157 9.64 5.61 -3.61
C LEU A 157 10.86 5.11 -2.85
N ILE A 158 10.93 5.44 -1.55
CA ILE A 158 11.92 4.89 -0.62
C ILE A 158 11.28 3.72 0.12
N LYS A 159 11.94 2.56 0.14
CA LYS A 159 11.54 1.39 0.92
C LYS A 159 12.70 0.84 1.71
#